data_AF-A0A7V2NRN5-F1
#
_entry.id   AF-A0A7V2NRN5-F1
#
_cell.length_a   1.000
_cell.length_b   1.000
_cell.length_c   1.000
_cell.angle_alpha   90.00
_cell.angle_beta   90.00
_cell.angle_gamma   90.00
#
_symmetry.space_group_name_H-M   'P 1'
#
loop_
_entity.id
_entity.type
_entity.pdbx_description
1 polymer ?
#
loop_
_entity_poly.entity_id
_entity_poly.type
_entity_poly.pdbx_seq_one_letter_code
_entity_poly.pdbx_strand_id
1 'polypeptide(L)' 'MKIEEISRRYLDGNSEELIVHVDKKDLQLLGYILETIEGMCYYSTIDKDDSQVKITYTVDYKLDIEKILKSLREHE' A
#
# COMPACT_ATOMS: atom_id res chain seq x y z
N MET A 1 -10.65 7.43 -1.55
CA MET A 1 -9.95 7.03 -0.32
C MET A 1 -8.78 7.98 -0.10
N LYS A 2 -8.68 8.60 1.07
CA LYS A 2 -7.51 9.39 1.42
C LYS A 2 -6.35 8.46 1.79
N ILE A 3 -5.34 8.37 0.90
CA ILE A 3 -4.13 7.57 1.11
C ILE A 3 -2.92 8.50 1.11
N GLU A 4 -2.28 8.69 2.25
CA GLU A 4 -1.11 9.53 2.41
C GLU A 4 0.17 8.69 2.45
N GLU A 5 1.17 9.03 1.64
CA GLU A 5 2.47 8.38 1.69
C GLU A 5 3.27 8.94 2.87
N ILE A 6 3.66 8.07 3.80
CA ILE A 6 4.44 8.44 4.99
C ILE A 6 5.93 8.27 4.73
N SER A 7 6.31 7.15 4.11
CA SER A 7 7.70 6.92 3.74
C SER A 7 7.80 5.91 2.61
N ARG A 8 8.89 6.01 1.85
CA ARG A 8 9.26 5.03 0.84
C ARG A 8 10.75 4.78 0.92
N ARG A 9 11.15 3.51 0.86
CA ARG A 9 12.55 3.12 0.79
C ARG A 9 12.75 1.97 -0.16
N TYR A 10 13.89 1.99 -0.85
CA TYR A 10 14.37 0.86 -1.62
C TYR A 10 15.00 -0.16 -0.67
N LEU A 11 14.68 -1.44 -0.87
CA LEU A 11 15.23 -2.56 -0.12
C LEU A 11 16.26 -3.31 -0.99
N ASP A 12 17.19 -3.98 -0.33
CA ASP A 12 18.09 -4.91 -1.02
C ASP A 12 17.27 -6.00 -1.73
N GLY A 13 17.67 -6.35 -2.96
CA GLY A 13 16.97 -7.39 -3.74
C GLY A 13 15.84 -6.90 -4.64
N ASN A 14 15.94 -5.67 -5.17
CA ASN A 14 15.01 -5.12 -6.16
C ASN A 14 13.56 -5.02 -5.69
N SER A 15 13.39 -4.56 -4.45
CA SER A 15 12.07 -4.33 -3.84
C SER A 15 11.98 -2.92 -3.27
N GLU A 16 10.77 -2.39 -3.18
CA GLU A 16 10.46 -1.14 -2.48
C GLU A 16 9.54 -1.45 -1.29
N GLU A 17 9.74 -0.73 -0.21
CA GLU A 17 8.81 -0.64 0.91
C GLU A 17 8.17 0.74 0.90
N LEU A 18 6.85 0.75 0.97
CA LEU A 18 6.00 1.92 1.02
C LEU A 18 5.17 1.85 2.30
N ILE A 19 5.23 2.88 3.12
CA ILE A 19 4.35 3.06 4.27
C ILE A 19 3.32 4.11 3.90
N VAL A 20 2.05 3.74 3.99
CA VAL A 20 0.92 4.64 3.77
C VAL A 20 0.07 4.74 5.02
N HIS A 21 -0.49 5.93 5.23
CA HIS A 21 -1.57 6.17 6.17
C HIS A 21 -2.89 6.22 5.40
N VAL A 22 -3.92 5.58 5.94
CA VAL A 22 -5.28 5.61 5.41
C VAL A 22 -6.28 5.90 6.50
N ASP A 23 -7.44 6.44 6.15
CA ASP A 23 -8.52 6.59 7.11
C ASP A 23 -8.91 5.22 7.70
N LYS A 24 -9.20 5.18 9.01
CA LYS A 24 -9.53 3.93 9.72
C LYS A 24 -10.72 3.17 9.10
N LYS A 25 -11.68 3.89 8.53
CA LYS A 25 -12.84 3.31 7.82
C LYS A 25 -12.44 2.55 6.54
N ASP A 26 -11.33 2.94 5.93
CA ASP A 26 -10.86 2.45 4.64
C ASP A 26 -9.77 1.38 4.78
N LEU A 27 -9.21 1.20 5.99
CA LEU A 27 -8.16 0.23 6.28
C LEU A 27 -8.54 -1.20 5.86
N GLN A 28 -9.76 -1.63 6.16
CA GLN A 28 -10.24 -2.96 5.80
C GLN A 28 -10.43 -3.11 4.29
N LEU A 29 -10.94 -2.07 3.63
CA LEU A 29 -11.11 -2.06 2.16
C LEU A 29 -9.74 -2.13 1.46
N LEU A 30 -8.76 -1.34 1.90
CA LEU A 30 -7.41 -1.39 1.37
C LEU A 30 -6.80 -2.79 1.55
N GLY A 31 -6.97 -3.40 2.73
CA GLY A 31 -6.54 -4.77 2.99
C GLY A 31 -7.10 -5.75 1.96
N TYR A 32 -8.42 -5.74 1.74
CA TYR A 32 -9.05 -6.61 0.74
C TYR A 32 -8.49 -6.40 -0.68
N ILE A 33 -8.25 -5.16 -1.07
CA ILE A 33 -7.72 -4.86 -2.42
C ILE A 33 -6.29 -5.39 -2.55
N LEU A 34 -5.45 -5.21 -1.52
CA LEU A 34 -4.09 -5.73 -1.52
C LEU A 34 -4.05 -7.27 -1.49
N GLU A 35 -5.03 -7.93 -0.85
CA GLU A 35 -5.20 -9.40 -0.94
C GLU A 35 -5.51 -9.86 -2.37
N THR A 36 -6.29 -9.10 -3.15
CA THR A 36 -6.59 -9.50 -4.54
C THR A 36 -5.37 -9.49 -5.47
N ILE A 37 -4.30 -8.81 -5.07
CA ILE A 37 -3.02 -8.76 -5.77
C ILE A 37 -1.91 -9.50 -5.00
N GLU A 38 -2.29 -10.44 -4.13
CA GLU A 38 -1.36 -11.33 -3.44
C GLU A 38 -0.46 -12.04 -4.47
N GLY A 39 0.83 -11.72 -4.44
CA GLY A 39 1.83 -12.13 -5.46
C GLY A 39 2.55 -10.95 -6.12
N MET A 40 1.92 -9.77 -6.18
CA MET A 40 2.58 -8.53 -6.61
C MET A 40 3.20 -7.77 -5.44
N CYS A 41 2.56 -7.85 -4.28
CA CYS A 41 3.04 -7.25 -3.05
C CYS A 41 2.75 -8.12 -1.83
N TYR A 42 3.51 -7.86 -0.77
CA TYR A 42 3.18 -8.22 0.59
C TYR A 42 2.69 -6.96 1.32
N TYR A 43 1.71 -7.10 2.20
CA TYR A 43 1.28 -5.98 3.03
C TYR A 43 1.08 -6.39 4.49
N SER A 44 1.19 -5.41 5.39
CA SER A 44 0.95 -5.61 6.83
C SER A 44 0.51 -4.30 7.48
N THR A 45 -0.46 -4.34 8.38
CA THR A 45 -0.76 -3.19 9.24
C THR A 45 0.32 -3.04 10.30
N ILE A 46 1.04 -1.90 10.30
CA ILE A 46 2.15 -1.63 11.23
C ILE A 46 1.61 -0.99 12.52
N ASP A 47 0.60 -0.12 12.38
CA ASP A 47 -0.09 0.51 13.49
C ASP A 47 -1.60 0.54 13.19
N LYS A 48 -2.40 -0.11 14.03
CA LYS A 48 -3.87 -0.17 13.87
C LYS A 48 -4.57 1.06 14.43
N ASP A 49 -3.95 1.76 15.37
CA ASP A 49 -4.50 2.98 15.94
C ASP A 49 -4.26 4.15 15.00
N ASP A 50 -3.07 4.22 14.40
CA ASP A 50 -2.71 5.22 13.39
C ASP A 50 -2.99 4.76 11.95
N SER A 51 -3.64 3.61 11.76
CA SER A 51 -4.08 3.10 10.44
C SER A 51 -2.99 3.08 9.37
N GLN A 52 -1.77 2.72 9.78
CA GLN A 52 -0.61 2.64 8.89
C GLN A 52 -0.46 1.25 8.28
N VAL A 53 -0.30 1.21 6.96
CA VAL A 53 -0.09 -0.01 6.19
C VAL A 53 1.28 0.03 5.54
N LYS A 54 2.03 -1.05 5.73
CA LYS A 54 3.24 -1.35 4.97
C LYS A 54 2.85 -2.10 3.72
N ILE A 55 3.41 -1.70 2.59
CA ILE A 55 3.30 -2.42 1.33
C ILE A 55 4.73 -2.64 0.83
N THR A 56 5.10 -3.89 0.59
CA THR A 56 6.40 -4.28 0.06
C THR A 56 6.17 -4.98 -1.27
N TYR A 57 6.80 -4.49 -2.34
CA TYR A 57 6.63 -5.02 -3.69
C TYR A 57 7.98 -5.06 -4.42
N THR A 58 8.13 -5.98 -5.37
CA THR A 58 9.28 -5.95 -6.28
C THR A 58 9.15 -4.77 -7.23
N VAL A 59 10.26 -4.20 -7.67
CA VAL A 59 10.28 -2.99 -8.51
C VAL A 59 9.55 -3.20 -9.84
N ASP A 60 9.47 -4.44 -10.32
CA ASP A 60 8.73 -4.80 -11.53
C ASP A 60 7.23 -4.49 -11.41
N TYR A 61 6.67 -4.55 -10.21
CA TYR A 61 5.26 -4.23 -9.92
C TYR A 61 5.04 -2.77 -9.49
N LYS A 62 6.08 -1.94 -9.44
CA LYS A 62 5.98 -0.55 -8.95
C LYS A 62 4.87 0.23 -9.64
N LEU A 63 4.84 0.19 -10.97
CA LEU A 63 3.85 0.92 -11.75
C LEU A 63 2.43 0.41 -11.51
N ASP A 64 2.26 -0.90 -11.25
CA ASP A 64 0.95 -1.48 -10.96
C ASP A 64 0.46 -1.05 -9.58
N ILE A 65 1.32 -1.11 -8.56
CA ILE A 65 1.01 -0.62 -7.21
C ILE A 65 0.67 0.87 -7.22
N GLU A 66 1.46 1.69 -7.92
CA GLU A 66 1.20 3.14 -8.02
C GLU A 66 -0.13 3.43 -8.72
N LYS A 67 -0.47 2.70 -9.77
CA LYS A 67 -1.78 2.83 -10.45
C LYS A 67 -2.93 2.45 -9.53
N ILE A 68 -2.82 1.35 -8.80
CA ILE A 68 -3.85 0.90 -7.86
C ILE A 68 -4.08 1.98 -6.80
N LEU A 69 -3.02 2.42 -6.11
CA LEU A 69 -3.13 3.45 -5.08
C LEU A 69 -3.68 4.77 -5.64
N LYS A 70 -3.29 5.14 -6.86
CA LYS A 70 -3.84 6.32 -7.54
C LYS A 70 -5.33 6.17 -7.83
N SER A 71 -5.78 5.04 -8.36
CA SER A 71 -7.21 4.79 -8.63
C SER A 71 -8.04 4.83 -7.34
N LEU A 72 -7.50 4.34 -6.22
CA LEU A 72 -8.18 4.42 -4.92
C LEU A 72 -8.30 5.86 -4.39
N ARG A 73 -7.32 6.72 -4.70
CA ARG A 73 -7.38 8.15 -4.37
C ARG A 73 -8.42 8.90 -5.22
N GLU A 74 -8.55 8.57 -6.50
CA GLU A 74 -9.40 9.29 -7.46
C GLU A 74 -10.89 8.88 -7.40
N HIS A 75 -11.24 7.75 -6.80
CA HIS A 75 -12.63 7.30 -6.63
C HIS A 75 -13.27 7.76 -5.29
N GLU A 76 -13.12 9.04 -4.96
CA GLU A 76 -13.93 9.73 -3.91
C GLU A 76 -15.12 10.46 -4.49
#